data_AF-A0AA88XYE4-F1
#
_entry.id   AF-A0AA88XYE4-F1
#
_cell.length_a   1.000
_cell.length_b   1.000
_cell.length_c   1.000
_cell.angle_alpha   90.00
_cell.angle_beta   90.00
_cell.angle_gamma   90.00
#
_symmetry.space_group_name_H-M   'P 1'
#
loop_
_entity.id
_entity.type
_entity.pdbx_description
1 polymer ?
#
loop_
_entity_poly.entity_id
_entity_poly.type
_entity_poly.pdbx_seq_one_letter_code
_entity_poly.pdbx_strand_id
1 'polypeptide(L)'
;MLRSIGTKITVDRMSIGLKKNKLAVDNKNLNVRVGDLVLVQKTDQLYGENVEHELSQVLFKEGEVNDPVTGRRCRGTEFVDDELRKKIREQLDVFQSKS
;
A
#
# COMPACT_ATOMS: atom_id res chain seq x y z
N MET A 1 12.78 10.87 20.48
CA MET A 1 12.93 11.12 19.03
C MET A 1 11.76 10.47 18.30
N LEU A 2 10.70 11.23 18.01
CA LEU A 2 9.60 10.76 17.18
C LEU A 2 9.98 11.01 15.71
N ARG A 3 10.17 9.94 14.93
CA ARG A 3 10.39 10.04 13.47
C ARG A 3 9.02 10.23 12.82
N SER A 4 8.61 11.47 12.57
CA SER A 4 7.42 11.78 11.78
C SER A 4 7.71 11.49 10.30
N ILE A 5 7.52 10.24 9.89
CA ILE A 5 7.50 9.87 8.47
C ILE A 5 6.14 10.31 7.93
N GLY A 6 6.05 11.57 7.50
CA GLY A 6 4.87 12.11 6.84
C GLY A 6 4.72 11.51 5.45
N THR A 7 4.12 10.33 5.33
CA THR A 7 3.76 9.75 4.03
C THR A 7 2.57 10.54 3.48
N LYS A 8 2.77 11.18 2.32
CA LYS A 8 1.70 11.89 1.59
C LYS A 8 0.76 10.84 1.00
N ILE A 9 -0.47 10.78 1.51
CA ILE A 9 -1.47 9.81 1.08
C ILE A 9 -2.53 10.53 0.25
N THR A 10 -2.78 10.02 -0.96
CA THR A 10 -3.84 10.52 -1.84
C THR A 10 -5.13 9.83 -1.47
N VAL A 11 -6.12 10.59 -1.02
CA VAL A 11 -7.46 10.06 -0.69
C VAL A 11 -8.37 10.35 -1.87
N ASP A 12 -8.75 9.31 -2.61
CA ASP A 12 -9.78 9.40 -3.64
C ASP A 12 -11.16 9.22 -3.00
N ARG A 13 -11.95 10.30 -3.00
CA ARG A 13 -13.40 10.18 -2.79
C ARG A 13 -14.02 9.82 -4.14
N MET A 14 -14.69 8.66 -4.23
CA MET A 14 -15.58 8.30 -5.32
C MET A 14 -16.84 9.17 -5.28
N SER A 15 -16.69 10.43 -5.67
CA SER A 15 -17.75 11.36 -6.06
C SER A 15 -17.05 12.35 -7.00
N ILE A 16 -16.95 12.00 -8.28
CA ILE A 16 -16.31 12.80 -9.34
C ILE A 16 -14.83 13.10 -9.04
N GLY A 17 -13.92 12.15 -9.33
CA GLY A 17 -12.48 12.37 -9.66
C GLY A 17 -11.60 13.32 -8.82
N LEU A 18 -12.02 13.76 -7.65
CA LEU A 18 -11.31 14.77 -6.86
C LEU A 18 -10.22 14.11 -6.02
N LYS A 19 -8.99 14.16 -6.53
CA LYS A 19 -7.78 13.80 -5.78
C LYS A 19 -7.49 14.84 -4.71
N LYS A 20 -7.51 14.44 -3.44
CA LYS A 20 -7.08 15.29 -2.32
C LYS A 20 -5.89 14.64 -1.62
N ASN A 21 -4.84 15.43 -1.40
CA ASN A 21 -3.71 14.99 -0.61
C ASN A 21 -4.03 15.21 0.87
N LYS A 22 -3.84 14.18 1.68
CA LYS A 22 -3.97 14.26 3.14
C LYS A 22 -2.76 13.61 3.81
N LEU A 23 -2.51 14.01 5.05
CA LEU A 23 -1.52 13.37 5.89
C LEU A 23 -2.25 12.39 6.81
N ALA A 24 -1.66 11.21 7.01
CA ALA A 24 -2.12 10.26 8.01
C ALA A 24 -0.91 9.69 8.78
N VAL A 25 -1.12 9.37 10.06
CA VAL A 25 -0.11 8.71 10.90
C VAL A 25 -0.16 7.20 10.72
N ASP A 26 1.00 6.55 10.69
CA ASP A 26 1.14 5.10 10.86
C ASP A 26 1.53 4.76 12.31
N ASN A 27 0.56 4.52 13.18
CA ASN A 27 0.83 4.07 14.56
C ASN A 27 1.05 2.55 14.66
N LYS A 28 0.52 1.79 13.70
CA LYS A 28 0.51 0.32 13.72
C LYS A 28 1.76 -0.27 13.07
N ASN A 29 2.66 0.55 12.54
CA ASN A 29 3.86 0.14 11.79
C ASN A 29 3.51 -0.83 10.66
N LEU A 30 2.55 -0.46 9.82
CA LEU A 30 2.02 -1.31 8.74
C LEU A 30 3.00 -1.52 7.57
N ASN A 31 4.19 -0.89 7.62
CA ASN A 31 5.25 -0.99 6.60
C ASN A 31 4.72 -0.67 5.19
N VAL A 32 4.08 0.49 5.10
CA VAL A 32 3.44 1.04 3.90
C VAL A 32 4.48 1.56 2.92
N ARG A 33 4.22 1.38 1.62
CA ARG A 33 5.05 1.89 0.52
C ARG A 33 4.24 2.79 -0.39
N VAL A 34 4.94 3.61 -1.18
CA VAL A 34 4.32 4.35 -2.28
C VAL A 34 3.72 3.34 -3.24
N GLY A 35 2.45 3.50 -3.62
CA GLY A 35 1.74 2.55 -4.50
C GLY A 35 0.77 1.62 -3.76
N ASP A 36 0.88 1.49 -2.43
CA ASP A 36 -0.08 0.70 -1.64
C ASP A 36 -1.45 1.39 -1.58
N LEU A 37 -2.51 0.58 -1.65
CA LEU A 37 -3.88 0.99 -1.37
C LEU A 37 -4.21 0.75 0.09
N VAL A 38 -4.53 1.82 0.80
CA VAL A 38 -4.68 1.84 2.25
C VAL A 38 -6.04 2.41 2.66
N LEU A 39 -6.57 1.89 3.77
CA LEU A 39 -7.71 2.46 4.44
C LEU A 39 -7.24 3.46 5.49
N VAL A 40 -7.72 4.70 5.34
CA VAL A 40 -7.44 5.81 6.25
C VAL A 40 -8.73 6.14 7.01
N GLN A 41 -8.65 6.22 8.33
CA GLN A 41 -9.76 6.60 9.20
C GLN A 41 -9.48 7.95 9.85
N LYS A 42 -10.55 8.70 10.15
CA LYS A 42 -10.42 9.93 10.93
C LYS A 42 -10.14 9.54 12.38
N THR A 43 -9.18 10.22 13.00
CA THR A 43 -8.83 10.01 14.41
C THR A 43 -9.22 11.26 15.20
N ASP A 44 -9.60 11.06 16.46
CA ASP A 44 -9.93 12.17 17.37
C ASP A 44 -8.67 12.78 18.00
N GLN A 45 -7.53 12.08 17.92
CA GLN A 45 -6.25 12.55 18.42
C GLN A 45 -5.53 13.41 17.38
N LEU A 46 -5.18 14.64 17.77
CA LEU A 46 -4.36 15.53 16.96
C LEU A 46 -2.88 15.18 17.14
N TYR A 47 -2.29 14.55 16.13
CA TYR A 47 -0.86 14.24 16.12
C TYR A 47 0.00 15.43 15.61
N GLY A 48 -0.63 16.44 14.99
CA GLY A 48 0.00 17.67 14.49
C GLY A 48 -1.00 18.55 13.71
N GLU A 49 -0.59 19.75 13.27
CA GLU A 49 -1.48 20.77 12.69
C GLU A 49 -2.33 20.32 11.49
N ASN A 50 -1.90 19.31 10.74
CA ASN A 50 -2.61 18.83 9.55
C ASN A 50 -2.81 17.30 9.53
N VAL A 51 -2.70 16.66 10.69
CA VAL A 51 -2.74 15.20 10.79
C VAL A 51 -3.93 14.74 11.63
N GLU A 52 -5.09 14.75 10.97
CA GLU A 52 -6.38 14.33 11.54
C GLU A 52 -6.77 12.88 11.18
N HIS A 53 -5.88 12.16 10.49
CA HIS A 53 -6.18 10.84 9.97
C HIS A 53 -5.14 9.83 10.43
N GLU A 54 -5.58 8.59 10.58
CA GLU A 54 -4.77 7.45 10.99
C GLU A 54 -4.92 6.30 9.99
N LEU A 55 -3.82 5.60 9.74
CA LEU A 55 -3.80 4.41 8.91
C LEU A 55 -4.45 3.23 9.66
N SER A 56 -5.58 2.75 9.13
CA SER A 56 -6.30 1.63 9.73
C SER A 56 -5.75 0.28 9.29
N GLN A 57 -5.61 0.07 7.98
CA GLN A 57 -5.17 -1.18 7.37
C GLN A 57 -4.66 -0.98 5.93
N VAL A 58 -3.79 -1.87 5.47
CA VAL A 58 -3.39 -1.99 4.06
C VAL A 58 -4.35 -2.95 3.37
N LEU A 59 -5.05 -2.48 2.33
CA LEU A 59 -6.00 -3.29 1.57
C LEU A 59 -5.28 -4.05 0.45
N PHE A 60 -4.46 -3.35 -0.33
CA PHE A 60 -3.69 -3.97 -1.41
C PHE A 60 -2.27 -3.45 -1.37
N LYS A 61 -1.32 -4.38 -1.28
CA LYS A 61 0.10 -4.08 -1.30
C LYS A 61 0.61 -4.08 -2.73
N GLU A 62 1.41 -3.09 -3.09
CA GLU A 62 1.99 -2.99 -4.42
C GLU A 62 2.85 -4.23 -4.70
N GLY A 63 2.55 -4.90 -5.82
CA GLY A 63 3.22 -6.14 -6.24
C GLY A 63 2.84 -7.40 -5.46
N GLU A 64 1.99 -7.30 -4.43
CA GLU A 64 1.52 -8.43 -3.60
C GLU A 64 0.01 -8.32 -3.33
N VAL A 65 -0.77 -8.17 -4.40
CA VAL A 65 -2.23 -8.05 -4.33
C VAL A 65 -2.85 -9.44 -4.15
N ASN A 66 -3.71 -9.57 -3.14
CA ASN A 66 -4.59 -10.73 -2.98
C ASN A 66 -5.99 -10.34 -3.44
N ASP A 67 -6.60 -11.16 -4.30
CA ASP A 67 -7.98 -11.00 -4.71
C ASP A 67 -8.93 -11.20 -3.51
N PRO A 68 -9.79 -10.22 -3.16
CA PRO A 68 -10.67 -10.34 -2.01
C PRO A 68 -11.75 -11.40 -2.17
N VAL A 69 -12.09 -11.83 -3.40
CA VAL A 69 -13.12 -12.84 -3.63
C VAL A 69 -12.58 -14.25 -3.45
N THR A 70 -11.40 -14.53 -4.01
CA THR A 70 -10.81 -15.88 -4.00
C THR A 70 -9.73 -16.07 -2.94
N GLY A 71 -9.17 -15.00 -2.39
CA GLY A 71 -8.01 -15.03 -1.50
C GLY A 71 -6.69 -15.38 -2.20
N ARG A 72 -6.69 -15.55 -3.52
CA ARG A 72 -5.49 -15.89 -4.30
C ARG A 72 -4.71 -14.64 -4.67
N ARG A 73 -3.40 -14.79 -4.81
CA ARG A 73 -2.53 -13.73 -5.32
C ARG A 73 -2.84 -13.47 -6.79
N CYS A 74 -2.88 -12.20 -7.17
CA CYS A 74 -3.14 -11.80 -8.54
C CYS A 74 -2.12 -10.75 -9.02
N ARG A 75 -1.90 -10.74 -10.33
CA ARG A 75 -1.15 -9.70 -11.04
C ARG A 75 -2.01 -9.20 -12.19
N GLY A 76 -2.62 -8.04 -12.01
CA GLY A 76 -3.60 -7.54 -12.98
C GLY A 76 -4.81 -8.46 -13.03
N THR A 77 -5.06 -9.07 -14.18
CA THR A 77 -6.22 -9.95 -14.42
C THR A 77 -5.91 -11.44 -14.24
N GLU A 78 -4.66 -11.80 -13.99
CA GLU A 78 -4.22 -13.20 -13.90
C GLU A 78 -3.92 -13.60 -12.45
N PHE A 79 -4.31 -14.83 -12.09
CA PHE A 79 -3.90 -15.44 -10.82
C PHE A 79 -2.46 -15.92 -10.91
N VAL A 80 -1.68 -15.68 -9.85
CA VAL A 80 -0.29 -16.08 -9.78
C VAL A 80 -0.14 -17.12 -8.69
N ASP A 81 0.19 -18.35 -9.10
CA ASP A 81 0.59 -19.38 -8.16
C ASP A 81 2.01 -19.11 -7.65
N ASP A 82 2.28 -19.48 -6.39
CA ASP A 82 3.57 -19.20 -5.74
C ASP A 82 4.76 -19.84 -6.48
N GLU A 83 4.55 -20.97 -7.18
CA GLU A 83 5.58 -21.60 -8.02
C GLU A 83 5.95 -20.76 -9.25
N LEU A 84 4.95 -20.15 -9.90
CA LEU A 84 5.18 -19.28 -11.06
C LEU A 84 6.00 -18.05 -10.64
N ARG A 85 5.70 -17.50 -9.45
CA ARG A 85 6.43 -16.37 -8.89
C ARG A 85 7.89 -16.70 -8.58
N LYS A 86 8.19 -17.87 -8.01
CA LYS A 86 9.59 -18.31 -7.77
C LYS A 86 10.39 -18.32 -9.07
N LYS A 87 9.83 -18.94 -10.12
CA LYS A 87 10.47 -19.00 -11.45
C LYS A 87 10.72 -17.60 -12.03
N ILE A 88 9.72 -16.71 -11.96
CA ILE A 88 9.85 -15.33 -12.46
C ILE A 88 10.94 -14.58 -11.67
N ARG A 89 10.97 -14.74 -10.34
CA ARG A 89 11.94 -14.07 -9.47
C ARG A 89 13.36 -14.57 -9.71
N GLU A 90 13.54 -15.89 -9.81
CA GLU A 90 14.82 -16.50 -10.18
C GLU A 90 15.32 -15.99 -11.54
N GLN A 91 14.44 -15.87 -12.54
CA GLN A 91 14.80 -15.30 -13.83
C GLN A 91 15.22 -13.82 -13.74
N LEU A 92 14.55 -13.02 -12.91
CA LEU A 92 14.90 -11.62 -12.68
C LEU A 92 16.25 -11.48 -11.96
N ASP A 93 16.52 -12.32 -10.95
CA ASP A 93 17.79 -12.30 -10.21
C ASP A 93 18.97 -12.73 -11.11
N VAL A 94 18.76 -13.68 -12.02
CA VAL A 94 19.75 -14.06 -13.05
C VAL A 94 19.98 -12.93 -14.06
N PHE A 95 18.96 -12.16 -14.40
CA PHE A 95 19.13 -11.02 -15.29
C PHE A 95 19.93 -9.88 -14.63
N GLN A 96 19.65 -9.59 -13.36
CA GLN A 96 20.33 -8.54 -12.61
C GLN A 96 21.79 -8.88 -12.27
N SER A 97 22.13 -10.17 -12.14
CA SER A 97 23.52 -10.61 -11.92
C SER A 97 24.37 -10.66 -13.20
N LYS A 98 23.76 -10.49 -14.37
CA LYS A 98 24.44 -10.43 -15.68
C LYS A 98 24.68 -9.00 -16.18
N SER A 99 24.13 -7.99 -15.50
CA SER A 99 24.45 -6.57 -15.72
C SER A 99 25.45 -6.09 -14.66
#